data_AF-A0A432FZP7-F1
#
_entry.id   AF-A0A432FZP7-F1
#
_cell.length_a   1.000
_cell.length_b   1.000
_cell.length_c   1.000
_cell.angle_alpha   90.00
_cell.angle_beta   90.00
_cell.angle_gamma   90.00
#
_symmetry.space_group_name_H-M   'P 1'
#
loop_
_entity.id
_entity.type
_entity.pdbx_description
1 polymer ?
#
loop_
_entity_poly.entity_id
_entity_poly.type
_entity_poly.pdbx_seq_one_letter_code
_entity_poly.pdbx_strand_id
1 'polypeptide(L)' 'MEAFALKLFGFILAIGILVTVHEFGHFWVARRLGVKVLHFSIGFGRPLLTWHRKN' A
#
# COMPACT_ATOMS: atom_id res chain seq x y z
N MET A 1 -13.04 13.71 -23.11
CA MET A 1 -12.35 13.83 -21.80
C MET A 1 -12.74 12.69 -20.86
N GLU A 2 -14.01 12.31 -20.81
CA GLU A 2 -14.53 11.15 -20.06
C GLU A 2 -13.69 9.87 -20.17
N ALA A 3 -13.35 9.43 -21.38
CA ALA A 3 -12.59 8.19 -21.59
C ALA A 3 -11.17 8.25 -21.02
N PHE A 4 -10.55 9.43 -20.96
CA PHE A 4 -9.22 9.59 -20.35
C PHE A 4 -9.31 9.53 -18.83
N ALA A 5 -10.31 10.20 -18.24
CA ALA A 5 -10.55 10.18 -16.79
C ALA A 5 -10.83 8.76 -16.27
N LEU A 6 -11.66 8.00 -16.98
CA LEU A 6 -11.95 6.60 -16.62
C LEU A 6 -10.71 5.70 -16.70
N LYS A 7 -9.88 5.86 -17.74
CA LYS A 7 -8.63 5.10 -17.87
C LYS A 7 -7.64 5.44 -16.76
N LEU A 8 -7.47 6.72 -16.45
CA LEU A 8 -6.58 7.16 -15.38
C LEU A 8 -7.06 6.65 -14.01
N PHE A 9 -8.36 6.76 -13.73
CA PHE A 9 -8.96 6.25 -12.51
C PHE A 9 -8.78 4.73 -12.40
N GLY A 10 -9.08 3.98 -13.47
CA GLY A 10 -8.91 2.53 -13.52
C GLY A 10 -7.45 2.12 -13.31
N PHE A 11 -6.50 2.85 -13.88
CA PHE A 11 -5.06 2.60 -13.68
C PHE A 11 -4.64 2.76 -12.22
N ILE A 12 -5.04 3.88 -11.58
CA ILE A 12 -4.72 4.14 -10.17
C ILE A 12 -5.34 3.06 -9.28
N LEU A 13 -6.59 2.68 -9.55
CA LEU A 13 -7.31 1.67 -8.78
C LEU A 13 -6.67 0.29 -8.93
N ALA A 14 -6.31 -0.11 -10.15
CA ALA A 14 -5.65 -1.38 -10.42
C ALA A 14 -4.27 -1.46 -9.74
N ILE A 15 -3.44 -0.41 -9.85
CA ILE A 15 -2.14 -0.35 -9.18
C ILE A 15 -2.31 -0.35 -7.66
N GLY A 16 -3.28 0.42 -7.13
CA GLY A 16 -3.57 0.46 -5.70
C GLY A 16 -3.90 -0.92 -5.13
N ILE A 17 -4.77 -1.67 -5.82
CA ILE A 17 -5.12 -3.05 -5.43
C ILE A 17 -3.90 -3.96 -5.54
N LEU A 18 -3.17 -3.91 -6.67
CA LEU A 18 -2.00 -4.76 -6.91
C LEU A 18 -0.94 -4.58 -5.82
N VAL A 19 -0.58 -3.34 -5.49
CA VAL A 19 0.43 -3.02 -4.48
C VAL A 19 -0.03 -3.44 -3.08
N THR A 20 -1.30 -3.18 -2.74
CA THR A 20 -1.88 -3.59 -1.46
C THR A 20 -1.78 -5.11 -1.26
N VAL A 21 -2.15 -5.89 -2.28
CA VAL A 21 -2.06 -7.36 -2.21
C VAL A 21 -0.61 -7.84 -2.16
N HIS A 22 0.29 -7.19 -2.90
CA HIS A 22 1.72 -7.52 -2.90
C HIS A 22 2.34 -7.38 -1.50
N GLU A 23 2.11 -6.24 -0.85
CA GLU A 23 2.62 -5.98 0.50
C GLU A 23 1.94 -6.86 1.55
N PHE A 24 0.64 -7.13 1.39
CA PHE A 24 -0.06 -8.09 2.24
C PHE A 24 0.53 -9.49 2.15
N GLY A 25 0.96 -9.92 0.95
CA GLY A 25 1.65 -11.20 0.76
C GLY A 25 2.93 -11.31 1.58
N HIS A 26 3.77 -10.26 1.57
CA HIS A 26 4.97 -10.20 2.40
C HIS A 26 4.65 -10.26 3.90
N PHE A 27 3.65 -9.49 4.34
CA PHE A 27 3.19 -9.49 5.73
C PHE A 27 2.68 -10.87 6.17
N TRP A 28 1.90 -11.53 5.30
CA TRP A 28 1.33 -12.84 5.58
C TRP A 28 2.40 -13.92 5.70
N VAL A 29 3.36 -13.93 4.78
CA VAL A 29 4.49 -14.87 4.82
C VAL A 29 5.38 -14.62 6.05
N ALA A 30 5.70 -13.35 6.35
CA ALA A 30 6.48 -12.98 7.53
C ALA A 30 5.82 -13.45 8.84
N ARG A 31 4.49 -13.26 8.98
CA ARG A 31 3.74 -13.75 10.14
C ARG A 31 3.76 -15.27 10.27
N ARG A 32 3.67 -16.00 9.15
CA ARG A 32 3.73 -17.47 9.18
C ARG A 32 5.10 -18.01 9.54
N LEU A 33 6.16 -17.27 9.24
CA LEU A 33 7.54 -17.61 9.62
C LEU A 33 7.88 -17.17 11.05
N GLY A 34 6.93 -16.65 11.82
CA GLY A 34 7.15 -16.18 13.19
C GLY A 34 7.89 -14.84 13.30
N VAL A 35 8.03 -14.11 12.19
CA VAL A 35 8.66 -12.78 12.18
C VAL A 35 7.68 -11.75 12.72
N LYS A 36 8.10 -11.00 13.73
CA LYS A 36 7.31 -9.92 14.35
C LYS A 36 7.28 -8.72 13.40
N VAL A 37 6.15 -8.48 12.75
CA VAL A 37 5.96 -7.30 11.89
C VAL A 37 5.38 -6.16 12.72
N LEU A 38 6.14 -5.06 12.84
CA LEU A 38 5.76 -3.92 13.70
C LEU A 38 4.82 -2.95 12.97
N HIS A 39 5.12 -2.66 11.71
CA HIS A 39 4.39 -1.67 10.92
C HIS A 39 4.06 -2.30 9.55
N PHE A 40 2.79 -2.24 9.18
CA PHE A 40 2.32 -2.57 7.84
C PHE A 40 2.14 -1.27 7.06
N SER A 41 2.86 -1.13 5.96
CA SER A 41 2.72 -0.01 5.03
C SER A 41 2.01 -0.49 3.78
N ILE A 42 1.14 0.36 3.22
CA ILE A 42 0.51 0.14 1.92
C ILE A 42 0.99 1.28 1.01
N GLY A 43 1.87 0.99 0.04
CA GLY A 43 2.38 1.93 -0.95
C GLY A 43 3.90 1.83 -1.21
N PHE A 44 4.46 2.94 -1.71
CA PHE A 44 5.86 3.02 -2.09
C PHE A 44 6.72 3.66 -0.99
N GLY A 45 7.41 2.84 -0.19
CA GLY A 45 8.54 3.29 0.62
C GLY A 45 8.19 4.25 1.77
N ARG A 46 8.83 5.44 1.78
CA ARG A 46 8.73 6.40 2.90
C ARG A 46 7.28 6.90 3.05
N PRO A 47 6.74 6.99 4.28
CA PRO A 47 5.40 7.48 4.50
C PRO A 47 5.23 8.88 3.89
N LEU A 48 4.33 9.00 2.91
CA LEU A 48 4.05 10.26 2.21
C LEU A 48 3.51 11.34 3.17
N LEU A 49 2.84 10.92 4.25
CA LEU A 49 2.35 11.78 5.31
C LEU A 49 2.74 11.16 6.65
N THR A 50 3.56 11.87 7.42
CA THR A 50 3.94 11.48 8.78
C THR A 50 3.42 12.54 9.74
N TRP A 51 2.49 12.17 10.62
CA TRP A 51 2.02 13.07 11.67
C TRP A 51 2.81 12.81 12.96
N HIS A 52 3.63 13.78 13.35
CA HIS A 52 4.27 13.79 14.67
C HIS A 52 3.33 14.49 15.65
N ARG A 53 2.72 13.73 16.56
CA ARG A 53 2.00 14.31 17.70
C ARG A 53 3.03 14.97 18.61
N LYS A 54 3.03 16.31 18.68
CA LYS A 54 3.86 17.08 19.60
C LYS A 54 3.27 16.92 21.01
N ASN A 55 4.07 16.40 21.94
CA ASN A 55 3.76 16.38 23.37
C ASN A 55 4.30 17.64 24.03
#